data_AF-A0A8C0TB80-F1
#
_entry.id   AF-A0A8C0TB80-F1
#
_cell.length_a   1.000
_cell.length_b   1.000
_cell.length_c   1.000
_cell.angle_alpha   90.00
_cell.angle_beta   90.00
_cell.angle_gamma   90.00
#
_symmetry.space_group_name_H-M   'P 1'
#
loop_
_entity.id
_entity.type
_entity.pdbx_description
1 polymer ?
#
loop_
_entity_poly.entity_id
_entity_poly.type
_entity_poly.pdbx_seq_one_letter_code
_entity_poly.pdbx_strand_id
1 'polypeptide(L)'
;MARPVRVKTWVEENRASFLPPVCNKLLHQKQLKIMFIGGPNIRKDYHIEEGEEVFYQLEGDMVLRVLERGQHRDVTIRQGEIFLLPAGVPHSPQRFADTVGLVIERRRLETELDGLRYYVGDTMDVLFEKWFYCEDLGTQLAPIIQEFFSSEQHKTGKPIPDQLLKEPPFPLSTRSVMEPMSLEAWLDGHRRQLQAGTPLSLFGDNYETQVIVHGQGSSKHPGQDVDVWLWQLEGSSMVTMGEQHLSLAPDDSLLVPAGNAYAWERGRGSVALAVTQDPTRKKPLG
;
A
#
# COMPACT_ATOMS: atom_id res chain seq x y z
N MET A 1 21.73 6.54 -8.04
CA MET A 1 22.17 5.16 -7.75
C MET A 1 21.23 4.59 -6.72
N ALA A 2 20.71 3.37 -6.93
CA ALA A 2 19.93 2.68 -5.91
C ALA A 2 20.82 2.44 -4.69
N ARG A 3 20.31 2.73 -3.49
CA ARG A 3 21.03 2.52 -2.23
C ARG A 3 20.12 1.73 -1.30
N PRO A 4 20.64 0.66 -0.66
CA PRO A 4 19.91 -0.01 0.41
C PRO A 4 19.54 0.97 1.52
N VAL A 5 18.34 0.82 2.06
CA VAL A 5 17.83 1.59 3.20
C VAL A 5 17.36 0.62 4.26
N ARG A 6 17.98 0.68 5.45
CA ARG A 6 17.52 -0.06 6.61
C ARG A 6 16.21 0.54 7.12
N VAL A 7 15.12 -0.24 7.01
CA VAL A 7 13.76 0.28 7.21
C VAL A 7 13.58 0.85 8.61
N LYS A 8 13.86 0.10 9.67
CA LYS A 8 13.67 0.55 11.06
C LYS A 8 14.53 1.77 11.40
N THR A 9 15.77 1.80 10.91
CA THR A 9 16.65 2.97 11.09
C THR A 9 16.08 4.20 10.38
N TRP A 10 15.64 4.06 9.13
CA TRP A 10 15.03 5.16 8.40
C TRP A 10 13.75 5.66 9.07
N VAL A 11 12.90 4.75 9.56
CA VAL A 11 11.71 5.15 10.34
C VAL A 11 12.18 5.89 11.59
N GLU A 12 13.22 5.45 12.30
CA GLU A 12 13.70 6.11 13.53
C GLU A 12 14.19 7.54 13.26
N GLU A 13 15.01 7.70 12.23
CA GLU A 13 15.52 8.99 11.77
C GLU A 13 14.40 9.95 11.34
N ASN A 14 13.22 9.42 10.99
CA ASN A 14 12.08 10.20 10.50
C ASN A 14 10.89 10.20 11.46
N ARG A 15 11.06 9.82 12.74
CA ARG A 15 9.94 9.70 13.69
C ARG A 15 9.04 10.93 13.77
N ALA A 16 9.61 12.13 13.68
CA ALA A 16 8.85 13.37 13.72
C ALA A 16 7.82 13.50 12.57
N SER A 17 8.03 12.85 11.42
CA SER A 17 7.08 12.86 10.29
C SER A 17 5.84 12.01 10.53
N PHE A 18 5.86 11.09 11.51
CA PHE A 18 4.75 10.18 11.80
C PHE A 18 3.78 10.73 12.86
N LEU A 19 3.97 11.99 13.27
CA LEU A 19 3.09 12.71 14.19
C LEU A 19 2.29 13.79 13.43
N PRO A 20 1.13 14.21 13.95
CA PRO A 20 0.41 15.36 13.41
C PRO A 20 1.27 16.64 13.36
N PRO A 21 1.08 17.51 12.36
CA PRO A 21 0.08 17.45 11.29
C PRO A 21 0.51 16.67 10.03
N VAL A 22 1.73 16.14 9.99
CA VAL A 22 2.29 15.51 8.78
C VAL A 22 1.81 14.06 8.65
N CYS A 23 1.92 13.28 9.73
CA CYS A 23 1.52 11.88 9.87
C CYS A 23 2.11 10.87 8.86
N ASN A 24 2.78 11.27 7.78
CA ASN A 24 3.29 10.36 6.77
C ASN A 24 4.62 10.83 6.16
N LYS A 25 5.37 9.88 5.60
CA LYS A 25 6.57 10.17 4.82
C LYS A 25 6.81 9.11 3.75
N LEU A 26 7.07 9.56 2.52
CA LEU A 26 7.52 8.70 1.43
C LEU A 26 9.00 8.33 1.61
N LEU A 27 9.28 7.02 1.65
CA LEU A 27 10.62 6.47 1.46
C LEU A 27 10.99 6.49 -0.04
N HIS A 28 10.03 6.13 -0.90
CA HIS A 28 10.20 6.17 -2.35
C HIS A 28 8.95 6.75 -3.02
N GLN A 29 9.15 7.64 -3.99
CA GLN A 29 8.08 8.26 -4.80
C GLN A 29 8.40 8.09 -6.30
N LYS A 30 8.31 6.84 -6.80
CA LYS A 30 8.66 6.48 -8.18
C LYS A 30 7.47 5.89 -8.91
N GLN A 31 7.60 4.75 -9.58
CA GLN A 31 6.46 3.97 -10.07
C GLN A 31 5.79 3.29 -8.88
N LEU A 32 6.56 2.70 -7.96
CA LEU A 32 6.06 2.40 -6.62
C LEU A 32 6.13 3.64 -5.71
N LYS A 33 5.08 3.84 -4.93
CA LYS A 33 5.02 4.78 -3.81
C LYS A 33 5.11 3.95 -2.54
N ILE A 34 6.18 4.16 -1.78
CA ILE A 34 6.44 3.41 -0.54
C ILE A 34 6.50 4.43 0.56
N MET A 35 5.53 4.37 1.46
CA MET A 35 5.36 5.36 2.50
C MET A 35 5.14 4.72 3.86
N PHE A 36 5.59 5.42 4.89
CA PHE A 36 5.32 5.08 6.28
C PHE A 36 4.42 6.16 6.86
N ILE A 37 3.42 5.73 7.62
CA ILE A 37 2.34 6.58 8.13
C ILE A 37 2.13 6.26 9.61
N GLY A 38 2.14 7.29 10.45
CA GLY A 38 1.76 7.18 11.86
C GLY A 38 0.43 7.85 12.19
N GLY A 39 0.30 8.29 13.44
CA GLY A 39 -0.92 8.87 13.97
C GLY A 39 -0.71 9.65 15.28
N PRO A 40 -1.80 10.12 15.92
CA PRO A 40 -3.18 9.80 15.59
C PRO A 40 -3.67 10.54 14.33
N ASN A 41 -4.40 9.84 13.48
CA ASN A 41 -5.09 10.40 12.31
C ASN A 41 -6.40 9.64 12.09
N ILE A 42 -7.51 10.25 12.49
CA ILE A 42 -8.87 9.70 12.38
C ILE A 42 -9.64 10.57 11.40
N ARG A 43 -10.25 9.96 10.39
CA ARG A 43 -10.85 10.66 9.27
C ARG A 43 -12.15 10.00 8.80
N LYS A 44 -13.00 10.77 8.12
CA LYS A 44 -14.33 10.31 7.65
C LYS A 44 -14.41 10.15 6.14
N ASP A 45 -13.44 10.70 5.42
CA ASP A 45 -13.37 10.53 3.99
C ASP A 45 -12.89 9.13 3.63
N TYR A 46 -13.48 8.62 2.56
CA TYR A 46 -13.15 7.38 1.90
C TYR A 46 -12.41 7.72 0.61
N HIS A 47 -11.18 7.23 0.50
CA HIS A 47 -10.43 7.25 -0.74
C HIS A 47 -10.81 6.04 -1.60
N ILE A 48 -10.81 6.23 -2.90
CA ILE A 48 -11.13 5.24 -3.92
C ILE A 48 -10.09 5.42 -5.01
N GLU A 49 -9.39 4.34 -5.37
CA GLU A 49 -8.47 4.33 -6.50
C GLU A 49 -8.64 3.06 -7.33
N GLU A 50 -8.12 3.09 -8.55
CA GLU A 50 -8.13 1.94 -9.44
C GLU A 50 -6.89 1.03 -9.29
N GLY A 51 -5.89 1.45 -8.52
CA GLY A 51 -4.79 0.61 -8.06
C GLY A 51 -5.15 -0.17 -6.80
N GLU A 52 -4.20 -0.98 -6.32
CA GLU A 52 -4.31 -1.72 -5.06
C GLU A 52 -3.38 -1.11 -4.00
N GLU A 53 -3.68 -1.33 -2.72
CA GLU A 53 -2.86 -0.85 -1.61
C GLU A 53 -2.43 -1.98 -0.68
N VAL A 54 -1.13 -2.12 -0.46
CA VAL A 54 -0.57 -3.03 0.56
C VAL A 54 -0.45 -2.27 1.87
N PHE A 55 -0.92 -2.87 2.96
CA PHE A 55 -0.75 -2.38 4.33
C PHE A 55 0.07 -3.37 5.14
N TYR A 56 1.03 -2.87 5.91
CA TYR A 56 1.75 -3.65 6.92
C TYR A 56 1.98 -2.80 8.17
N GLN A 57 1.53 -3.27 9.32
CA GLN A 57 1.74 -2.53 10.57
C GLN A 57 3.09 -2.90 11.20
N LEU A 58 4.03 -1.95 11.19
CA LEU A 58 5.34 -2.12 11.83
C LEU A 58 5.20 -1.95 13.35
N GLU A 59 4.44 -0.94 13.79
CA GLU A 59 4.24 -0.58 15.19
C GLU A 59 2.77 -0.23 15.46
N GLY A 60 2.20 -0.89 16.47
CA GLY A 60 0.80 -0.73 16.89
C GLY A 60 -0.23 -1.15 15.84
N ASP A 61 -1.50 -0.93 16.16
CA ASP A 61 -2.63 -1.37 15.35
C ASP A 61 -3.23 -0.21 14.55
N MET A 62 -3.95 -0.52 13.48
CA MET A 62 -4.81 0.44 12.79
C MET A 62 -6.17 -0.19 12.46
N VAL A 63 -7.14 0.66 12.12
CA VAL A 63 -8.42 0.21 11.56
C VAL A 63 -8.57 0.80 10.17
N LEU A 64 -8.74 -0.05 9.15
CA LEU A 64 -9.12 0.37 7.81
C LEU A 64 -10.64 0.19 7.66
N ARG A 65 -11.39 1.29 7.67
CA ARG A 65 -12.83 1.21 7.37
C ARG A 65 -13.00 1.05 5.88
N VAL A 66 -13.77 0.08 5.43
CA VAL A 66 -14.04 -0.16 4.01
C VAL A 66 -15.54 -0.14 3.74
N LEU A 67 -15.91 0.12 2.49
CA LEU A 67 -17.22 -0.22 1.97
C LEU A 67 -17.12 -1.50 1.15
N GLU A 68 -17.31 -2.63 1.84
CA GLU A 68 -17.31 -3.97 1.25
C GLU A 68 -18.72 -4.30 0.77
N ARG A 69 -18.92 -4.48 -0.53
CA ARG A 69 -20.22 -4.89 -1.12
C ARG A 69 -21.39 -4.02 -0.66
N GLY A 70 -21.16 -2.71 -0.53
CA GLY A 70 -22.17 -1.75 -0.10
C GLY A 70 -22.48 -1.78 1.40
N GLN A 71 -21.57 -2.31 2.23
CA GLN A 71 -21.68 -2.28 3.68
C GLN A 71 -20.40 -1.76 4.32
N HIS A 72 -20.53 -0.93 5.36
CA HIS A 72 -19.38 -0.55 6.17
C HIS A 72 -18.84 -1.75 6.93
N ARG A 73 -17.51 -1.90 6.87
CA ARG A 73 -16.78 -2.88 7.67
C ARG A 73 -15.49 -2.28 8.17
N ASP A 74 -15.19 -2.51 9.44
CA ASP A 74 -13.92 -2.13 10.05
C ASP A 74 -12.95 -3.32 9.97
N VAL A 75 -11.86 -3.16 9.23
CA VAL A 75 -10.78 -4.15 9.13
C VAL A 75 -9.67 -3.74 10.11
N THR A 76 -9.54 -4.47 11.21
CA THR A 76 -8.45 -4.23 12.18
C THR A 76 -7.17 -4.89 11.66
N ILE A 77 -6.14 -4.10 11.39
CA ILE A 77 -4.81 -4.57 10.99
C ILE A 77 -3.89 -4.36 12.18
N ARG A 78 -3.49 -5.45 12.84
CA ARG A 78 -2.67 -5.42 14.05
C ARG A 78 -1.19 -5.34 13.73
N GLN A 79 -0.39 -4.95 14.72
CA GLN A 79 1.07 -4.97 14.61
C GLN A 79 1.58 -6.34 14.08
N GLY A 80 2.42 -6.30 13.06
CA GLY A 80 2.98 -7.47 12.38
C GLY A 80 2.04 -8.14 11.37
N GLU A 81 0.79 -7.67 11.23
CA GLU A 81 -0.12 -8.14 10.19
C GLU A 81 0.12 -7.40 8.87
N ILE A 82 -0.03 -8.14 7.77
CA ILE A 82 -0.03 -7.63 6.41
C ILE A 82 -1.41 -7.84 5.78
N PHE A 83 -1.82 -6.91 4.93
CA PHE A 83 -3.13 -6.87 4.29
C PHE A 83 -3.03 -6.26 2.90
N LEU A 84 -3.83 -6.73 1.95
CA LEU A 84 -3.92 -6.19 0.59
C LEU A 84 -5.35 -5.75 0.28
N LEU A 85 -5.51 -4.46 -0.04
CA LEU A 85 -6.78 -3.89 -0.46
C LEU A 85 -6.94 -4.03 -1.99
N PRO A 86 -8.03 -4.69 -2.48
CA PRO A 86 -8.32 -4.73 -3.91
C PRO A 86 -8.69 -3.35 -4.46
N ALA A 87 -8.46 -3.16 -5.75
CA ALA A 87 -8.83 -1.95 -6.47
C ALA A 87 -10.34 -1.65 -6.39
N GLY A 88 -10.68 -0.35 -6.40
CA GLY A 88 -12.04 0.17 -6.40
C GLY A 88 -12.82 0.00 -5.09
N VAL A 89 -12.17 -0.42 -4.00
CA VAL A 89 -12.79 -0.50 -2.67
C VAL A 89 -12.68 0.88 -2.00
N PRO A 90 -13.79 1.56 -1.67
CA PRO A 90 -13.73 2.77 -0.86
C PRO A 90 -13.17 2.43 0.52
N HIS A 91 -12.17 3.17 0.97
CA HIS A 91 -11.50 2.88 2.23
C HIS A 91 -11.10 4.16 3.00
N SER A 92 -11.13 4.11 4.33
CA SER A 92 -10.88 5.21 5.24
C SER A 92 -9.96 4.75 6.38
N PRO A 93 -8.64 5.01 6.30
CA PRO A 93 -7.67 4.56 7.28
C PRO A 93 -7.77 5.36 8.58
N GLN A 94 -7.82 4.65 9.70
CA GLN A 94 -7.86 5.18 11.07
C GLN A 94 -6.59 4.76 11.80
N ARG A 95 -5.75 5.73 12.13
CA ARG A 95 -4.46 5.49 12.80
C ARG A 95 -4.45 6.09 14.19
N PHE A 96 -3.87 5.35 15.13
CA PHE A 96 -3.78 5.76 16.54
C PHE A 96 -2.41 6.38 16.84
N ALA A 97 -2.28 6.99 18.02
CA ALA A 97 -1.01 7.52 18.50
C ALA A 97 0.04 6.40 18.64
N ASP A 98 1.31 6.76 18.47
CA ASP A 98 2.46 5.85 18.65
C ASP A 98 2.39 4.60 17.75
N THR A 99 1.85 4.76 16.53
CA THR A 99 1.80 3.71 15.51
C THR A 99 2.64 4.08 14.29
N VAL A 100 3.13 3.07 13.58
CA VAL A 100 3.78 3.21 12.26
C VAL A 100 3.34 2.06 11.36
N GLY A 101 2.72 2.39 10.23
CA GLY A 101 2.35 1.44 9.18
C GLY A 101 3.03 1.75 7.86
N LEU A 102 3.45 0.72 7.15
CA LEU A 102 3.85 0.75 5.75
C LEU A 102 2.61 0.72 4.85
N VAL A 103 2.58 1.60 3.85
CA VAL A 103 1.66 1.53 2.72
C VAL A 103 2.47 1.50 1.41
N ILE A 104 2.09 0.60 0.51
CA ILE A 104 2.63 0.53 -0.85
C ILE A 104 1.48 0.62 -1.84
N GLU A 105 1.58 1.61 -2.71
CA GLU A 105 0.71 1.82 -3.87
C GLU A 105 1.57 2.15 -5.09
N ARG A 106 0.95 2.32 -6.26
CA ARG A 106 1.66 2.64 -7.50
C ARG A 106 1.21 3.96 -8.10
N ARG A 107 2.06 4.51 -8.96
CA ARG A 107 1.68 5.58 -9.87
C ARG A 107 0.46 5.17 -10.68
N ARG A 108 -0.49 6.09 -10.80
CA ARG A 108 -1.67 5.95 -11.67
C ARG A 108 -1.28 5.94 -13.14
N LEU A 109 -2.04 5.22 -13.96
CA LEU A 109 -2.06 5.43 -15.40
C LEU A 109 -2.72 6.78 -15.71
N GLU A 110 -2.42 7.37 -16.87
CA GLU A 110 -3.02 8.64 -17.30
C GLU A 110 -4.55 8.57 -17.45
N THR A 111 -5.10 7.36 -17.59
CA THR A 111 -6.53 7.10 -17.69
C THR A 111 -7.22 6.86 -16.35
N GLU A 112 -6.46 6.68 -15.27
CA GLU A 112 -7.00 6.30 -13.96
C GLU A 112 -7.42 7.54 -13.15
N LEU A 113 -8.56 7.43 -12.48
CA LEU A 113 -9.08 8.44 -11.57
C LEU A 113 -9.03 7.97 -10.12
N ASP A 114 -8.76 8.90 -9.22
CA ASP A 114 -8.99 8.75 -7.80
C ASP A 114 -10.29 9.47 -7.41
N GLY A 115 -10.94 8.97 -6.38
CA GLY A 115 -12.14 9.54 -5.76
C GLY A 115 -11.93 9.78 -4.28
N LEU A 116 -12.42 10.91 -3.78
CA LEU A 116 -12.58 11.17 -2.36
C LEU A 116 -14.07 11.35 -2.04
N ARG A 117 -14.61 10.53 -1.14
CA ARG A 117 -16.03 10.56 -0.75
C ARG A 117 -16.21 10.78 0.73
N TYR A 118 -17.24 11.52 1.09
CA TYR A 118 -17.82 11.52 2.43
C TYR A 118 -19.23 10.94 2.34
N TYR A 119 -19.64 10.20 3.36
CA TYR A 119 -20.96 9.59 3.46
C TYR A 119 -21.83 10.28 4.52
N VAL A 120 -23.15 10.14 4.41
CA VAL A 120 -24.10 10.67 5.41
C VAL A 120 -24.07 9.76 6.63
N GLY A 121 -23.36 10.17 7.69
CA GLY A 121 -23.21 9.35 8.90
C GLY A 121 -22.57 8.00 8.58
N ASP A 122 -23.19 6.91 9.03
CA ASP A 122 -22.80 5.52 8.72
C ASP A 122 -23.73 4.88 7.66
N THR A 123 -24.38 5.70 6.83
CA THR A 123 -25.20 5.23 5.70
C THR A 123 -24.38 5.12 4.42
N MET A 124 -24.93 4.48 3.39
CA MET A 124 -24.25 4.33 2.09
C MET A 124 -24.49 5.52 1.16
N ASP A 125 -25.26 6.52 1.62
CA ASP A 125 -25.59 7.70 0.84
C ASP A 125 -24.39 8.65 0.78
N VAL A 126 -23.96 9.00 -0.42
CA VAL A 126 -22.84 9.92 -0.63
C VAL A 126 -23.26 11.33 -0.22
N LEU A 127 -22.52 11.94 0.70
CA LEU A 127 -22.70 13.32 1.14
C LEU A 127 -21.98 14.30 0.20
N PHE A 128 -20.74 13.98 -0.14
CA PHE A 128 -19.87 14.78 -1.00
C PHE A 128 -18.91 13.85 -1.73
N GLU A 129 -18.57 14.17 -2.98
CA GLU A 129 -17.53 13.47 -3.71
C GLU A 129 -16.71 14.39 -4.62
N LYS A 130 -15.45 14.04 -4.81
CA LYS A 130 -14.56 14.66 -5.80
C LYS A 130 -13.75 13.59 -6.51
N TRP A 131 -13.64 13.70 -7.83
CA TRP A 131 -12.84 12.80 -8.67
C TRP A 131 -11.73 13.59 -9.35
N PHE A 132 -10.53 13.02 -9.41
CA PHE A 132 -9.33 13.72 -9.90
C PHE A 132 -8.27 12.74 -10.41
N TYR A 133 -7.40 13.21 -11.31
CA TYR A 133 -6.20 12.49 -11.69
C TYR A 133 -5.14 12.66 -10.60
N CYS A 134 -4.68 11.55 -10.02
CA CYS A 134 -3.74 11.56 -8.92
C CYS A 134 -2.28 11.47 -9.41
N GLU A 135 -1.52 12.55 -9.18
CA GLU A 135 -0.07 12.63 -9.40
C GLU A 135 0.70 12.57 -8.07
N ASP A 136 0.20 13.30 -7.06
CA ASP A 136 0.68 13.35 -5.70
C ASP A 136 -0.52 13.45 -4.72
N LEU A 137 -0.90 12.28 -4.20
CA LEU A 137 -2.08 12.12 -3.35
C LEU A 137 -2.06 13.06 -2.13
N GLY A 138 -0.92 13.19 -1.44
CA GLY A 138 -0.81 14.01 -0.24
C GLY A 138 -1.07 15.49 -0.51
N THR A 139 -0.51 16.02 -1.59
CA THR A 139 -0.71 17.44 -1.95
C THR A 139 -2.09 17.72 -2.52
N GLN A 140 -2.70 16.76 -3.22
CA GLN A 140 -4.00 16.94 -3.87
C GLN A 140 -5.19 16.68 -2.94
N LEU A 141 -5.04 15.84 -1.91
CA LEU A 141 -6.12 15.58 -0.95
C LEU A 141 -6.39 16.79 -0.04
N ALA A 142 -5.36 17.51 0.41
CA ALA A 142 -5.51 18.65 1.32
C ALA A 142 -6.52 19.72 0.84
N PRO A 143 -6.45 20.24 -0.40
CA PRO A 143 -7.44 21.20 -0.89
C PRO A 143 -8.84 20.61 -1.05
N ILE A 144 -8.98 19.32 -1.43
CA ILE A 144 -10.29 18.66 -1.56
C ILE A 144 -10.95 18.51 -0.19
N ILE A 145 -10.18 18.13 0.82
CA ILE A 145 -10.64 18.04 2.21
C ILE A 145 -11.08 19.42 2.72
N GLN A 146 -10.31 20.47 2.42
CA GLN A 146 -10.67 21.85 2.76
C GLN A 146 -11.95 22.29 2.03
N GLU A 147 -12.13 21.90 0.76
CA GLU A 147 -13.35 22.15 -0.01
C GLU A 147 -14.57 21.51 0.68
N PHE A 148 -14.48 20.23 1.07
CA PHE A 148 -15.54 19.57 1.83
C PHE A 148 -15.87 20.30 3.13
N PHE A 149 -14.88 20.63 3.96
CA PHE A 149 -15.14 21.33 5.23
C PHE A 149 -15.68 22.76 5.04
N SER A 150 -15.57 23.33 3.84
CA SER A 150 -16.12 24.64 3.51
C SER A 150 -17.51 24.56 2.84
N SER A 151 -17.95 23.34 2.48
CA SER A 151 -19.16 23.07 1.69
C SER A 151 -20.47 23.21 2.48
N GLU A 152 -21.57 23.42 1.76
CA GLU A 152 -22.92 23.38 2.35
C GLU A 152 -23.30 21.97 2.82
N GLN A 153 -22.78 20.92 2.18
CA GLN A 153 -22.98 19.53 2.58
C GLN A 153 -22.38 19.27 3.96
N HIS A 154 -21.19 19.78 4.25
CA HIS A 154 -20.62 19.67 5.60
C HIS A 154 -21.44 20.46 6.63
N LYS A 155 -21.86 21.69 6.30
CA LYS A 155 -22.65 22.54 7.20
C LYS A 155 -24.02 21.95 7.53
N THR A 156 -24.68 21.34 6.56
CA THR A 156 -26.07 20.86 6.68
C THR A 156 -26.17 19.37 6.99
N GLY A 157 -25.10 18.60 6.73
CA GLY A 157 -25.09 17.14 6.80
C GLY A 157 -25.98 16.47 5.75
N LYS A 158 -26.37 17.19 4.69
CA LYS A 158 -27.29 16.71 3.65
C LYS A 158 -26.64 16.73 2.27
N PRO A 159 -26.87 15.70 1.43
CA PRO A 159 -26.40 15.69 0.06
C PRO A 159 -27.12 16.76 -0.77
N ILE A 160 -26.42 17.27 -1.78
CA ILE A 160 -27.00 18.11 -2.84
C ILE A 160 -27.03 17.25 -4.11
N PRO A 161 -28.20 16.69 -4.51
CA PRO A 161 -28.27 15.69 -5.57
C PRO A 161 -27.63 16.11 -6.90
N ASP A 162 -27.78 17.38 -7.29
CA ASP A 162 -27.24 17.91 -8.54
C ASP A 162 -25.69 18.02 -8.54
N GLN A 163 -25.03 17.88 -7.39
CA GLN A 163 -23.57 17.89 -7.26
C GLN A 163 -22.95 16.49 -7.17
N LEU A 164 -23.77 15.44 -7.08
CA LEU A 164 -23.32 14.06 -7.08
C LEU A 164 -23.30 13.49 -8.49
N LEU A 165 -22.36 12.59 -8.77
CA LEU A 165 -22.39 11.84 -10.01
C LEU A 165 -23.52 10.81 -9.96
N LYS A 166 -24.20 10.61 -11.09
CA LYS A 166 -25.22 9.55 -11.20
C LYS A 166 -24.61 8.17 -11.01
N GLU A 167 -23.39 7.98 -11.53
CA GLU A 167 -22.60 6.77 -11.43
C GLU A 167 -21.12 7.16 -11.27
N PRO A 168 -20.31 6.37 -10.54
CA PRO A 168 -18.88 6.61 -10.45
C PRO A 168 -18.20 6.45 -11.83
N PRO A 169 -17.03 7.08 -12.06
CA PRO A 169 -16.30 6.97 -13.33
C PRO A 169 -15.91 5.53 -13.70
N PHE A 170 -15.84 4.63 -12.71
CA PHE A 170 -15.64 3.20 -12.87
C PHE A 170 -16.46 2.43 -11.81
N PRO A 171 -16.82 1.16 -12.06
CA PRO A 171 -17.53 0.34 -11.07
C PRO A 171 -16.73 0.21 -9.77
N LEU A 172 -17.40 0.44 -8.63
CA LEU A 172 -16.80 0.11 -7.33
C LEU A 172 -16.68 -1.41 -7.17
N SER A 173 -15.70 -1.83 -6.39
CA SER A 173 -15.40 -3.25 -6.18
C SER A 173 -16.57 -3.99 -5.53
N THR A 174 -16.93 -5.17 -6.06
CA THR A 174 -17.87 -6.09 -5.41
C THR A 174 -17.16 -7.27 -4.73
N ARG A 175 -15.83 -7.25 -4.72
CA ARG A 175 -15.01 -8.30 -4.10
C ARG A 175 -15.17 -8.28 -2.59
N SER A 176 -15.09 -9.47 -1.98
CA SER A 176 -14.88 -9.55 -0.54
C SER A 176 -13.45 -9.14 -0.22
N VAL A 177 -13.29 -8.46 0.90
CA VAL A 177 -12.02 -8.02 1.47
C VAL A 177 -11.48 -9.14 2.37
N MET A 178 -10.18 -9.45 2.22
CA MET A 178 -9.52 -10.50 3.00
C MET A 178 -9.39 -10.14 4.48
N GLU A 179 -9.13 -11.13 5.34
CA GLU A 179 -8.64 -10.84 6.69
C GLU A 179 -7.14 -10.51 6.63
N PRO A 180 -6.66 -9.54 7.43
CA PRO A 180 -5.24 -9.37 7.68
C PRO A 180 -4.62 -10.65 8.25
N MET A 181 -3.35 -10.89 7.94
CA MET A 181 -2.64 -12.08 8.43
C MET A 181 -1.30 -11.70 9.06
N SER A 182 -0.94 -12.38 10.15
CA SER A 182 0.39 -12.24 10.76
C SER A 182 1.46 -12.69 9.75
N LEU A 183 2.35 -11.76 9.39
CA LEU A 183 3.44 -12.05 8.46
C LEU A 183 4.39 -13.10 9.06
N GLU A 184 4.70 -12.99 10.35
CA GLU A 184 5.56 -13.96 11.05
C GLU A 184 4.97 -15.37 11.03
N ALA A 185 3.70 -15.51 11.42
CA ALA A 185 3.04 -16.82 11.42
C ALA A 185 2.96 -17.43 10.01
N TRP A 186 2.70 -16.60 9.00
CA TRP A 186 2.71 -17.04 7.60
C TRP A 186 4.11 -17.51 7.18
N LEU A 187 5.16 -16.75 7.49
CA LEU A 187 6.54 -17.12 7.17
C LEU A 187 6.95 -18.44 7.84
N ASP A 188 6.61 -18.62 9.11
CA ASP A 188 6.90 -19.86 9.84
C ASP A 188 6.17 -21.07 9.27
N GLY A 189 4.90 -20.92 8.88
CA GLY A 189 4.12 -21.95 8.22
C GLY A 189 4.73 -22.42 6.89
N HIS A 190 5.43 -21.52 6.18
CA HIS A 190 6.00 -21.79 4.85
C HIS A 190 7.53 -21.94 4.83
N ARG A 191 8.19 -21.84 6.00
CA ARG A 191 9.65 -21.78 6.12
C ARG A 191 10.38 -22.91 5.40
N ARG A 192 9.85 -24.14 5.44
CA ARG A 192 10.45 -25.29 4.74
C ARG A 192 10.49 -25.12 3.22
N GLN A 193 9.39 -24.66 2.62
CA GLN A 193 9.31 -24.45 1.17
C GLN A 193 10.22 -23.29 0.74
N LEU A 194 10.23 -22.20 1.51
CA LEU A 194 11.11 -21.06 1.27
C LEU A 194 12.59 -21.47 1.33
N GLN A 195 12.99 -22.24 2.35
CA GLN A 195 14.38 -22.71 2.47
C GLN A 195 14.74 -23.81 1.46
N ALA A 196 13.75 -24.47 0.84
CA ALA A 196 13.96 -25.33 -0.32
C ALA A 196 14.17 -24.54 -1.63
N GLY A 197 14.11 -23.20 -1.58
CA GLY A 197 14.32 -22.32 -2.72
C GLY A 197 13.08 -22.07 -3.57
N THR A 198 11.88 -22.41 -3.07
CA THR A 198 10.61 -22.14 -3.74
C THR A 198 10.05 -20.79 -3.30
N PRO A 199 9.98 -19.78 -4.19
CA PRO A 199 9.30 -18.52 -3.88
C PRO A 199 7.79 -18.71 -3.79
N LEU A 200 7.13 -17.94 -2.94
CA LEU A 200 5.69 -18.06 -2.68
C LEU A 200 5.02 -16.69 -2.71
N SER A 201 3.86 -16.59 -3.35
CA SER A 201 3.02 -15.39 -3.34
C SER A 201 2.16 -15.35 -2.07
N LEU A 202 2.19 -14.23 -1.34
CA LEU A 202 1.36 -14.04 -0.13
C LEU A 202 -0.14 -14.06 -0.45
N PHE A 203 -0.51 -13.42 -1.56
CA PHE A 203 -1.92 -13.12 -1.89
C PHE A 203 -2.42 -13.89 -3.12
N GLY A 204 -1.57 -14.69 -3.77
CA GLY A 204 -1.90 -15.46 -4.97
C GLY A 204 -1.97 -14.61 -6.25
N ASP A 205 -2.70 -15.11 -7.25
CA ASP A 205 -2.72 -14.56 -8.62
C ASP A 205 -3.96 -13.71 -8.94
N ASN A 206 -4.89 -13.61 -7.98
CA ASN A 206 -6.17 -12.91 -8.13
C ASN A 206 -6.06 -11.40 -7.93
N TYR A 207 -4.85 -10.87 -7.77
CA TYR A 207 -4.56 -9.47 -7.50
C TYR A 207 -3.58 -8.91 -8.54
N GLU A 208 -3.59 -7.60 -8.72
CA GLU A 208 -2.58 -6.88 -9.49
C GLU A 208 -1.21 -6.99 -8.79
N THR A 209 -1.22 -6.71 -7.49
CA THR A 209 -0.06 -6.71 -6.62
C THR A 209 0.50 -8.11 -6.46
N GLN A 210 1.82 -8.21 -6.51
CA GLN A 210 2.55 -9.40 -6.12
C GLN A 210 3.46 -9.07 -4.96
N VAL A 211 3.22 -9.75 -3.83
CA VAL A 211 4.14 -9.80 -2.70
C VAL A 211 4.69 -11.22 -2.65
N ILE A 212 5.90 -11.40 -3.19
CA ILE A 212 6.55 -12.70 -3.29
C ILE A 212 7.59 -12.83 -2.18
N VAL A 213 7.53 -13.91 -1.41
CA VAL A 213 8.56 -14.26 -0.43
C VAL A 213 9.57 -15.19 -1.06
N HIS A 214 10.83 -14.87 -0.82
CA HIS A 214 11.96 -15.68 -1.21
C HIS A 214 12.71 -16.15 0.03
N GLY A 215 13.07 -17.44 0.06
CA GLY A 215 14.10 -17.95 0.97
C GLY A 215 15.48 -17.96 0.31
N GLN A 216 16.37 -18.81 0.81
CA GLN A 216 17.71 -18.99 0.25
C GLN A 216 17.69 -19.38 -1.24
N GLY A 217 18.77 -19.07 -1.96
CA GLY A 217 18.95 -19.44 -3.37
C GLY A 217 19.29 -18.23 -4.24
N SER A 218 19.29 -18.42 -5.55
CA SER A 218 19.58 -17.35 -6.51
C SER A 218 18.46 -17.18 -7.52
N SER A 219 18.31 -15.96 -8.04
CA SER A 219 17.38 -15.66 -9.13
C SER A 219 17.97 -14.61 -10.06
N LYS A 220 17.51 -14.61 -11.32
CA LYS A 220 17.80 -13.58 -12.31
C LYS A 220 16.48 -12.98 -12.76
N HIS A 221 16.41 -11.67 -12.74
CA HIS A 221 15.22 -10.93 -13.12
C HIS A 221 15.58 -10.02 -14.30
N PRO A 222 14.91 -10.18 -15.46
CA PRO A 222 15.07 -9.23 -16.54
C PRO A 222 14.54 -7.85 -16.12
N GLY A 223 14.93 -6.81 -16.86
CA GLY A 223 14.33 -5.49 -16.68
C GLY A 223 12.83 -5.57 -16.95
N GLN A 224 12.03 -5.00 -16.03
CA GLN A 224 10.58 -4.87 -16.14
C GLN A 224 10.22 -3.40 -16.27
N ASP A 225 9.08 -3.08 -16.87
CA ASP A 225 8.62 -1.69 -17.03
C ASP A 225 8.05 -1.08 -15.74
N VAL A 226 8.22 -1.78 -14.62
CA VAL A 226 7.77 -1.39 -13.28
C VAL A 226 8.86 -1.55 -12.24
N ASP A 227 8.74 -0.82 -11.13
CA ASP A 227 9.68 -0.91 -10.03
C ASP A 227 9.46 -2.23 -9.25
N VAL A 228 10.53 -2.73 -8.63
CA VAL A 228 10.45 -3.82 -7.66
C VAL A 228 11.05 -3.34 -6.34
N TRP A 229 10.31 -3.48 -5.25
CA TRP A 229 10.84 -3.19 -3.91
C TRP A 229 11.18 -4.48 -3.17
N LEU A 230 12.45 -4.61 -2.80
CA LEU A 230 12.98 -5.73 -2.04
C LEU A 230 13.08 -5.34 -0.57
N TRP A 231 12.71 -6.23 0.34
CA TRP A 231 12.93 -6.04 1.77
C TRP A 231 13.48 -7.33 2.40
N GLN A 232 14.72 -7.27 2.88
CA GLN A 232 15.42 -8.38 3.50
C GLN A 232 14.97 -8.52 4.96
N LEU A 233 14.03 -9.40 5.25
CA LEU A 233 13.48 -9.57 6.61
C LEU A 233 14.45 -10.28 7.54
N GLU A 234 15.03 -11.40 7.07
CA GLU A 234 15.94 -12.25 7.85
C GLU A 234 17.18 -12.58 7.02
N GLY A 235 18.34 -12.72 7.66
CA GLY A 235 19.59 -13.07 6.99
C GLY A 235 20.08 -12.01 6.01
N SER A 236 20.98 -12.40 5.10
CA SER A 236 21.59 -11.47 4.14
C SER A 236 21.46 -11.95 2.70
N SER A 237 21.47 -11.00 1.77
CA SER A 237 21.53 -11.26 0.33
C SER A 237 22.44 -10.27 -0.40
N MET A 238 22.70 -10.52 -1.67
CA MET A 238 23.44 -9.67 -2.58
C MET A 238 22.63 -9.44 -3.85
N VAL A 239 22.37 -8.17 -4.19
CA VAL A 239 21.76 -7.77 -5.45
C VAL A 239 22.85 -7.27 -6.38
N THR A 240 22.94 -7.85 -7.58
CA THR A 240 23.85 -7.42 -8.63
C THR A 240 23.05 -6.76 -9.76
N MET A 241 23.34 -5.48 -10.03
CA MET A 241 22.67 -4.67 -11.05
C MET A 241 23.72 -3.94 -11.89
N GLY A 242 23.98 -4.44 -13.10
CA GLY A 242 25.13 -4.02 -13.90
C GLY A 242 26.45 -4.32 -13.17
N GLU A 243 27.29 -3.31 -12.98
CA GLU A 243 28.55 -3.39 -12.23
C GLU A 243 28.37 -3.20 -10.71
N GLN A 244 27.14 -2.89 -10.24
CA GLN A 244 26.88 -2.65 -8.83
C GLN A 244 26.57 -3.96 -8.11
N HIS A 245 27.25 -4.18 -6.98
CA HIS A 245 26.96 -5.26 -6.03
C HIS A 245 26.51 -4.65 -4.70
N LEU A 246 25.25 -4.84 -4.36
CA LEU A 246 24.59 -4.22 -3.21
C LEU A 246 24.24 -5.32 -2.20
N SER A 247 24.94 -5.36 -1.07
CA SER A 247 24.60 -6.26 0.03
C SER A 247 23.36 -5.74 0.77
N LEU A 248 22.42 -6.62 1.06
CA LEU A 248 21.28 -6.36 1.93
C LEU A 248 21.46 -7.17 3.22
N ALA A 249 21.66 -6.48 4.32
CA ALA A 249 21.63 -7.05 5.66
C ALA A 249 20.18 -7.21 6.16
N PRO A 250 19.94 -7.86 7.31
CA PRO A 250 18.59 -7.90 7.89
C PRO A 250 18.04 -6.48 8.05
N ASP A 251 16.76 -6.32 7.70
CA ASP A 251 15.98 -5.09 7.66
C ASP A 251 16.35 -4.08 6.54
N ASP A 252 17.37 -4.37 5.73
CA ASP A 252 17.67 -3.54 4.56
C ASP A 252 16.62 -3.75 3.45
N SER A 253 16.20 -2.65 2.85
CA SER A 253 15.31 -2.61 1.69
C SER A 253 16.00 -1.97 0.49
N LEU A 254 15.57 -2.31 -0.71
CA LEU A 254 16.11 -1.78 -1.96
C LEU A 254 15.00 -1.62 -2.99
N LEU A 255 14.84 -0.39 -3.51
CA LEU A 255 14.06 -0.18 -4.73
C LEU A 255 14.94 -0.46 -5.95
N VAL A 256 14.57 -1.47 -6.74
CA VAL A 256 15.10 -1.71 -8.08
C VAL A 256 14.21 -0.95 -9.07
N PRO A 257 14.70 0.12 -9.71
CA PRO A 257 13.87 0.92 -10.60
C PRO A 257 13.53 0.16 -11.89
N ALA A 258 12.38 0.49 -12.48
CA ALA A 258 11.97 0.00 -13.80
C ALA A 258 13.11 0.07 -14.84
N GLY A 259 13.14 -0.91 -15.75
CA GLY A 259 14.14 -1.10 -16.80
C GLY A 259 15.44 -1.79 -16.35
N ASN A 260 15.69 -1.94 -15.06
CA ASN A 260 16.93 -2.53 -14.55
C ASN A 260 16.81 -4.05 -14.39
N ALA A 261 17.63 -4.80 -15.12
CA ALA A 261 17.83 -6.21 -14.84
C ALA A 261 18.72 -6.39 -13.60
N TYR A 262 18.45 -7.41 -12.79
CA TYR A 262 19.25 -7.72 -11.62
C TYR A 262 19.34 -9.23 -11.36
N ALA A 263 20.47 -9.65 -10.79
CA ALA A 263 20.61 -10.96 -10.17
C ALA A 263 20.52 -10.81 -8.66
N TRP A 264 19.94 -11.80 -7.98
CA TRP A 264 19.75 -11.74 -6.54
C TRP A 264 20.15 -13.07 -5.90
N GLU A 265 21.18 -13.03 -5.06
CA GLU A 265 21.73 -14.19 -4.35
C GLU A 265 21.40 -14.07 -2.86
N ARG A 266 20.64 -15.02 -2.34
CA ARG A 266 20.10 -15.01 -0.98
C ARG A 266 20.75 -16.10 -0.15
N GLY A 267 21.36 -15.69 0.96
CA GLY A 267 22.13 -16.57 1.85
C GLY A 267 21.27 -17.63 2.53
N ARG A 268 21.93 -18.65 3.09
CA ARG A 268 21.26 -19.73 3.83
C ARG A 268 20.43 -19.19 4.98
N GLY A 269 19.18 -19.65 5.13
CA GLY A 269 18.29 -19.21 6.20
C GLY A 269 17.71 -17.81 6.03
N SER A 270 18.02 -17.12 4.92
CA SER A 270 17.46 -15.79 4.67
C SER A 270 15.99 -15.85 4.26
N VAL A 271 15.28 -14.75 4.49
CA VAL A 271 13.90 -14.51 4.08
C VAL A 271 13.80 -13.07 3.60
N ALA A 272 13.21 -12.86 2.42
CA ALA A 272 13.01 -11.52 1.87
C ALA A 272 11.69 -11.43 1.10
N LEU A 273 11.12 -10.22 1.06
CA LEU A 273 9.95 -9.89 0.24
C LEU A 273 10.40 -9.18 -1.03
N ALA A 274 9.67 -9.42 -2.13
CA ALA A 274 9.70 -8.62 -3.33
C ALA A 274 8.27 -8.15 -3.63
N VAL A 275 8.08 -6.84 -3.73
CA VAL A 275 6.78 -6.20 -4.01
C VAL A 275 6.80 -5.57 -5.39
N THR A 276 5.77 -5.86 -6.19
CA THR A 276 5.54 -5.26 -7.51
C THR A 276 4.05 -4.99 -7.69
N GLN A 277 3.73 -3.84 -8.29
CA GLN A 277 2.38 -3.48 -8.71
C GLN A 277 2.45 -3.08 -10.18
N ASP A 278 2.15 -4.05 -11.04
CA ASP A 278 2.20 -3.90 -12.48
C ASP A 278 0.80 -3.61 -13.03
N PRO A 279 0.54 -2.40 -13.56
CA PRO A 279 -0.79 -2.04 -14.09
C PRO A 279 -1.25 -2.96 -15.24
N THR A 280 -0.34 -3.67 -15.92
CA THR A 280 -0.73 -4.65 -16.94
C THR A 280 -1.40 -5.90 -16.34
N ARG A 281 -1.26 -6.11 -15.03
CA ARG A 281 -1.91 -7.18 -14.26
C ARG A 281 -3.22 -6.75 -13.60
N LYS A 282 -3.65 -5.50 -13.83
CA LYS A 282 -4.87 -4.94 -13.25
C LYS A 282 -6.05 -5.87 -13.51
N LYS A 283 -6.83 -6.11 -12.45
CA LYS A 283 -8.01 -6.97 -12.54
C LYS A 283 -9.22 -6.11 -12.93
N PRO A 284 -10.19 -6.66 -13.68
CA PRO A 284 -11.45 -5.98 -13.90
C PRO A 284 -12.11 -5.59 -12.57
N LEU A 285 -12.65 -4.37 -12.53
CA LEU A 285 -13.49 -3.91 -11.43
C LEU A 285 -14.91 -4.45 -11.67
N GLY A 286 -15.51 -5.06 -10.65
CA GLY A 286 -16.80 -5.76 -10.74
C GLY A 286 -16.70 -7.14 -10.13
#